data_AF-A0A978TZY5-F1
#
_entry.id   AF-A0A978TZY5-F1
#
_cell.length_a   1.000
_cell.length_b   1.000
_cell.length_c   1.000
_cell.angle_alpha   90.00
_cell.angle_beta   90.00
_cell.angle_gamma   90.00
#
_symmetry.space_group_name_H-M   'P 1'
#
loop_
_entity.id
_entity.type
_entity.pdbx_description
1 polymer ?
#
loop_
_entity_poly.entity_id
_entity_poly.type
_entity_poly.pdbx_seq_one_letter_code
_entity_poly.pdbx_strand_id
1 'polypeptide(L)'
;MKLSTLFAAILLAIFCFATPARAANPDHIAQLLNQRICVNCDLQNADLRGADLRGVSLAGANLRNANLEGAILMATNLKDADLQGANLKGASLLVVDLRGANLKGAELIHSSIREAKFCHTIDTAGAIVNRDC
;
A
#
# COMPACT_ATOMS: atom_id res chain seq x y z
N MET A 1 -30.35 14.30 -6.12
CA MET A 1 -29.07 14.68 -5.48
C MET A 1 -28.78 13.63 -4.40
N LYS A 2 -27.88 12.66 -4.66
CA LYS A 2 -27.70 11.49 -3.80
C LYS A 2 -26.71 11.80 -2.67
N LEU A 3 -27.11 11.46 -1.44
CA LEU A 3 -26.36 11.60 -0.18
C LEU A 3 -24.95 10.95 -0.21
N SER A 4 -24.69 10.09 -1.20
CA SER A 4 -23.39 9.46 -1.49
C SER A 4 -22.30 10.46 -1.94
N THR A 5 -22.66 11.66 -2.38
CA THR A 5 -21.69 12.69 -2.81
C THR A 5 -21.08 13.48 -1.65
N LEU A 6 -21.72 13.48 -0.46
CA LEU A 6 -21.19 14.20 0.72
C LEU A 6 -20.00 13.48 1.37
N PHE A 7 -19.95 12.14 1.33
CA PHE A 7 -18.82 11.38 1.88
C PHE A 7 -17.55 11.52 1.04
N ALA A 8 -17.68 11.75 -0.27
CA ALA A 8 -16.54 11.99 -1.16
C ALA A 8 -15.86 13.36 -0.90
N ALA A 9 -16.59 14.35 -0.36
CA ALA A 9 -16.08 15.69 -0.12
C ALA A 9 -15.30 15.83 1.21
N ILE A 10 -15.54 14.95 2.19
CA ILE A 10 -14.91 15.01 3.52
C ILE A 10 -13.60 14.19 3.58
N LEU A 11 -13.36 13.30 2.61
CA LEU A 11 -12.12 12.52 2.48
C LEU A 11 -10.97 13.25 1.75
N LEU A 12 -11.14 14.55 1.45
CA LEU A 12 -10.08 15.43 0.96
C LEU A 12 -9.13 15.93 2.06
N ALA A 13 -9.34 15.52 3.33
CA ALA A 13 -8.52 15.93 4.47
C ALA A 13 -7.22 15.12 4.68
N ILE A 14 -6.84 14.25 3.74
CA ILE A 14 -5.48 13.66 3.67
C ILE A 14 -4.74 14.18 2.41
N PHE A 15 -5.04 15.40 1.96
CA PHE A 15 -4.21 16.12 1.01
C PHE A 15 -3.30 17.09 1.79
N CYS A 16 -2.18 16.57 2.29
CA CYS A 16 -0.98 17.40 2.34
C CYS A 16 -0.69 17.77 0.89
N PHE A 17 -0.68 19.06 0.56
CA PHE A 17 -0.52 19.57 -0.81
C PHE A 17 0.69 18.94 -1.52
N ALA A 18 0.43 17.90 -2.30
CA ALA A 18 1.32 17.43 -3.35
C ALA A 18 0.45 17.23 -4.57
N THR A 19 0.80 17.98 -5.61
CA THR A 19 0.32 17.83 -6.99
C THR A 19 0.09 16.36 -7.33
N PRO A 20 -0.98 16.00 -8.08
CA PRO A 20 -1.23 14.61 -8.42
C PRO A 20 0.00 14.08 -9.14
N ALA A 21 0.70 13.16 -8.50
CA ALA A 21 1.69 12.32 -9.15
C ALA A 21 0.96 11.68 -10.34
N ARG A 22 1.38 12.02 -11.58
CA ARG A 22 0.78 11.59 -12.85
C ARG A 22 0.95 10.09 -13.13
N ALA A 23 0.89 9.24 -12.11
CA ALA A 23 1.35 7.87 -12.17
C ALA A 23 0.35 6.83 -11.67
N ALA A 24 -0.44 7.15 -10.64
CA ALA A 24 -1.50 6.24 -10.20
C ALA A 24 -2.76 6.47 -11.03
N ASN A 25 -3.43 5.39 -11.44
CA ASN A 25 -4.72 5.49 -12.11
C ASN A 25 -5.75 6.13 -11.13
N PRO A 26 -6.35 7.30 -11.47
CA PRO A 26 -7.30 7.98 -10.59
C PRO A 26 -8.49 7.10 -10.19
N ASP A 27 -8.92 6.19 -11.07
CA ASP A 27 -10.03 5.28 -10.79
C ASP A 27 -9.64 4.26 -9.70
N HIS A 28 -8.40 3.78 -9.72
CA HIS A 28 -7.88 2.88 -8.69
C HIS A 28 -7.65 3.60 -7.36
N ILE A 29 -7.23 4.87 -7.38
CA ILE A 29 -7.17 5.70 -6.17
C ILE A 29 -8.58 5.87 -5.58
N ALA A 30 -9.56 6.18 -6.41
CA ALA A 30 -10.95 6.29 -5.98
C ALA A 30 -11.49 4.96 -5.44
N GLN A 31 -11.16 3.83 -6.09
CA GLN A 31 -11.55 2.50 -5.64
C GLN A 31 -10.94 2.16 -4.28
N LEU A 32 -9.64 2.43 -4.10
CA LEU A 32 -8.91 2.26 -2.84
C LEU A 32 -9.60 3.01 -1.69
N LEU A 33 -9.90 4.29 -1.90
CA LEU A 33 -10.44 5.16 -0.86
C LEU A 33 -11.92 4.90 -0.56
N ASN A 34 -12.72 4.57 -1.58
CA ASN A 34 -14.17 4.42 -1.41
C ASN A 34 -14.58 2.99 -1.06
N GLN A 35 -13.90 1.98 -1.60
CA GLN A 35 -14.31 0.59 -1.49
C GLN A 35 -13.39 -0.21 -0.55
N ARG A 36 -12.22 0.32 -0.17
CA ARG A 36 -11.19 -0.37 0.63
C ARG A 36 -10.76 -1.72 0.05
N ILE A 37 -10.99 -1.93 -1.25
CA ILE A 37 -10.62 -3.12 -2.01
C ILE A 37 -10.02 -2.63 -3.33
N CYS A 38 -8.75 -2.92 -3.55
CA CYS A 38 -8.01 -2.57 -4.75
C CYS A 38 -7.12 -3.73 -5.20
N VAL A 39 -7.76 -4.85 -5.54
CA VAL A 39 -7.08 -6.05 -6.03
C VAL A 39 -6.61 -5.82 -7.47
N ASN A 40 -5.33 -6.10 -7.76
CA ASN A 40 -4.68 -5.85 -9.05
C ASN A 40 -4.71 -4.38 -9.50
N CYS A 41 -4.89 -3.45 -8.57
CA CYS A 41 -4.87 -2.03 -8.89
C CYS A 41 -3.48 -1.56 -9.30
N ASP A 42 -3.46 -0.68 -10.27
CA ASP A 42 -2.29 0.13 -10.61
C ASP A 42 -2.23 1.41 -9.76
N LEU A 43 -1.33 1.38 -8.78
CA LEU A 43 -1.03 2.45 -7.83
C LEU A 43 0.46 2.83 -7.93
N GLN A 44 1.08 2.61 -9.11
CA GLN A 44 2.47 2.92 -9.33
C GLN A 44 2.77 4.40 -9.07
N ASN A 45 3.86 4.68 -8.34
CA ASN A 45 4.25 6.02 -7.87
C ASN A 45 3.11 6.82 -7.19
N ALA A 46 2.08 6.15 -6.63
CA ALA A 46 1.03 6.82 -5.86
C ALA A 46 1.62 7.52 -4.63
N ASP A 47 1.12 8.72 -4.32
CA ASP A 47 1.39 9.38 -3.04
C ASP A 47 0.32 8.94 -2.03
N LEU A 48 0.71 8.06 -1.12
CA LEU A 48 -0.11 7.47 -0.06
C LEU A 48 0.53 7.75 1.32
N ARG A 49 1.29 8.84 1.44
CA ARG A 49 1.94 9.23 2.70
C ARG A 49 0.91 9.41 3.81
N GLY A 50 1.16 8.77 4.95
CA GLY A 50 0.28 8.80 6.11
C GLY A 50 -1.10 8.20 5.89
N ALA A 51 -1.35 7.52 4.76
CA ALA A 51 -2.67 6.98 4.44
C ALA A 51 -3.08 5.90 5.46
N ASP A 52 -4.37 5.93 5.84
CA ASP A 52 -4.98 4.89 6.65
C ASP A 52 -5.53 3.76 5.77
N LEU A 53 -4.69 2.75 5.58
CA LEU A 53 -4.97 1.58 4.74
C LEU A 53 -5.35 0.36 5.59
N ARG A 54 -5.78 0.55 6.85
CA ARG A 54 -6.15 -0.55 7.74
C ARG A 54 -7.20 -1.46 7.11
N GLY A 55 -6.94 -2.77 7.12
CA GLY A 55 -7.84 -3.81 6.61
C GLY A 55 -8.11 -3.75 5.10
N VAL A 56 -7.39 -2.92 4.33
CA VAL A 56 -7.58 -2.83 2.88
C VAL A 56 -7.06 -4.09 2.20
N SER A 57 -7.74 -4.53 1.14
CA SER A 57 -7.20 -5.54 0.24
C SER A 57 -6.47 -4.90 -0.94
N LEU A 58 -5.14 -5.04 -0.98
CA LEU A 58 -4.22 -4.61 -2.04
C LEU A 58 -3.57 -5.83 -2.73
N ALA A 59 -4.25 -6.99 -2.71
CA ALA A 59 -3.71 -8.21 -3.29
C ALA A 59 -3.37 -8.02 -4.78
N GLY A 60 -2.16 -8.39 -5.19
CA GLY A 60 -1.67 -8.24 -6.56
C GLY A 60 -1.51 -6.79 -7.04
N ALA A 61 -1.67 -5.79 -6.17
CA ALA A 61 -1.56 -4.39 -6.57
C ALA A 61 -0.13 -4.03 -7.01
N ASN A 62 -0.03 -3.18 -8.03
CA ASN A 62 1.22 -2.54 -8.44
C ASN A 62 1.42 -1.28 -7.59
N LEU A 63 2.34 -1.34 -6.62
CA LEU A 63 2.74 -0.26 -5.71
C LEU A 63 4.20 0.14 -5.97
N ARG A 64 4.75 -0.15 -7.15
CA ARG A 64 6.14 0.17 -7.48
C ARG A 64 6.40 1.66 -7.28
N ASN A 65 7.45 1.99 -6.56
CA ASN A 65 7.84 3.35 -6.19
C ASN A 65 6.74 4.18 -5.50
N ALA A 66 5.68 3.57 -4.98
CA ALA A 66 4.65 4.28 -4.24
C ALA A 66 5.26 4.88 -2.97
N ASN A 67 4.79 6.06 -2.59
CA ASN A 67 5.18 6.69 -1.34
C ASN A 67 4.17 6.35 -0.25
N LEU A 68 4.54 5.43 0.63
CA LEU A 68 3.77 4.94 1.78
C LEU A 68 4.42 5.40 3.11
N GLU A 69 5.23 6.45 3.10
CA GLU A 69 5.87 6.97 4.29
C GLU A 69 4.84 7.28 5.38
N GLY A 70 5.03 6.71 6.58
CA GLY A 70 4.11 6.85 7.71
C GLY A 70 2.73 6.22 7.53
N ALA A 71 2.47 5.46 6.46
CA ALA A 71 1.17 4.84 6.23
C ALA A 71 0.83 3.77 7.30
N ILE A 72 -0.46 3.63 7.60
CA ILE A 72 -0.98 2.63 8.54
C ILE A 72 -1.51 1.44 7.74
N LEU A 73 -0.74 0.35 7.71
CA LEU A 73 -1.02 -0.86 6.94
C LEU A 73 -1.51 -2.02 7.82
N MET A 74 -2.04 -1.75 9.02
CA MET A 74 -2.47 -2.81 9.94
C MET A 74 -3.55 -3.72 9.32
N ALA A 75 -3.34 -5.04 9.37
CA ALA A 75 -4.21 -6.06 8.79
C ALA A 75 -4.49 -5.89 7.28
N THR A 76 -3.60 -5.21 6.54
CA THR A 76 -3.70 -5.06 5.08
C THR A 76 -3.32 -6.36 4.39
N ASN A 77 -4.05 -6.71 3.34
CA ASN A 77 -3.67 -7.82 2.46
C ASN A 77 -2.82 -7.29 1.30
N LEU A 78 -1.51 -7.53 1.33
CA LEU A 78 -0.53 -7.20 0.28
C LEU A 78 -0.04 -8.48 -0.43
N LYS A 79 -0.82 -9.57 -0.37
CA LYS A 79 -0.45 -10.83 -1.01
C LYS A 79 -0.19 -10.60 -2.50
N ASP A 80 0.93 -11.11 -3.01
CA ASP A 80 1.36 -11.01 -4.41
C ASP A 80 1.54 -9.56 -4.93
N ALA A 81 1.56 -8.54 -4.06
CA ALA A 81 1.72 -7.14 -4.46
C ALA A 81 3.17 -6.83 -4.87
N ASP A 82 3.34 -5.94 -5.85
CA ASP A 82 4.66 -5.43 -6.26
C ASP A 82 4.96 -4.09 -5.56
N LEU A 83 5.80 -4.11 -4.54
CA LEU A 83 6.26 -2.95 -3.77
C LEU A 83 7.70 -2.54 -4.12
N GLN A 84 8.21 -2.94 -5.29
CA GLN A 84 9.58 -2.61 -5.68
C GLN A 84 9.84 -1.11 -5.62
N GLY A 85 10.88 -0.71 -4.89
CA GLY A 85 11.25 0.69 -4.71
C GLY A 85 10.27 1.54 -3.89
N ALA A 86 9.24 0.94 -3.26
CA ALA A 86 8.28 1.70 -2.46
C ALA A 86 8.93 2.31 -1.21
N ASN A 87 8.55 3.54 -0.86
CA ASN A 87 8.98 4.17 0.39
C ASN A 87 8.01 3.78 1.51
N LEU A 88 8.44 2.94 2.44
CA LEU A 88 7.68 2.49 3.61
C LEU A 88 8.28 3.05 4.92
N LYS A 89 9.08 4.11 4.85
CA LYS A 89 9.72 4.71 6.02
C LYS A 89 8.67 5.07 7.08
N GLY A 90 8.88 4.65 8.32
CA GLY A 90 7.94 4.92 9.41
C GLY A 90 6.55 4.27 9.29
N ALA A 91 6.30 3.43 8.27
CA ALA A 91 5.01 2.78 8.10
C ALA A 91 4.75 1.72 9.19
N SER A 92 3.47 1.48 9.51
CA SER A 92 3.05 0.45 10.48
C SER A 92 2.50 -0.78 9.77
N LEU A 93 3.30 -1.84 9.67
CA LEU A 93 2.98 -3.13 9.05
C LEU A 93 2.70 -4.19 10.13
N LEU A 94 1.59 -4.03 10.85
CA LEU A 94 1.14 -4.95 11.90
C LEU A 94 0.12 -5.95 11.35
N VAL A 95 0.35 -7.26 11.54
CA VAL A 95 -0.52 -8.35 11.03
C VAL A 95 -0.77 -8.27 9.52
N VAL A 96 0.24 -7.81 8.76
CA VAL A 96 0.11 -7.64 7.31
C VAL A 96 0.37 -8.97 6.59
N ASP A 97 -0.33 -9.21 5.47
CA ASP A 97 -0.07 -10.37 4.61
C ASP A 97 0.82 -9.96 3.42
N LEU A 98 2.10 -10.35 3.42
CA LEU A 98 3.07 -10.08 2.36
C LEU A 98 3.42 -11.34 1.56
N ARG A 99 2.65 -12.42 1.68
CA ARG A 99 2.97 -13.67 0.97
C ARG A 99 3.06 -13.42 -0.53
N GLY A 100 4.14 -13.87 -1.17
CA GLY A 100 4.41 -13.64 -2.59
C GLY A 100 4.70 -12.19 -2.99
N ALA A 101 4.67 -11.23 -2.05
CA ALA A 101 4.91 -9.82 -2.34
C ALA A 101 6.39 -9.57 -2.71
N ASN A 102 6.63 -8.51 -3.49
CA ASN A 102 7.98 -8.10 -3.87
C ASN A 102 8.39 -6.78 -3.23
N LEU A 103 9.30 -6.84 -2.25
CA LEU A 103 9.83 -5.67 -1.55
C LEU A 103 11.20 -5.22 -2.07
N LYS A 104 11.70 -5.75 -3.19
CA LYS A 104 13.05 -5.43 -3.67
C LYS A 104 13.26 -3.92 -3.82
N GLY A 105 14.26 -3.38 -3.12
CA GLY A 105 14.56 -1.95 -3.09
C GLY A 105 13.57 -1.10 -2.29
N ALA A 106 12.58 -1.67 -1.63
CA ALA A 106 11.68 -0.92 -0.75
C ALA A 106 12.42 -0.41 0.49
N GLU A 107 12.07 0.79 0.95
CA GLU A 107 12.70 1.43 2.09
C GLU A 107 11.88 1.22 3.37
N LEU A 108 12.41 0.45 4.32
CA LEU A 108 11.71 0.07 5.56
C LEU A 108 12.26 0.78 6.82
N ILE A 109 13.04 1.85 6.67
CA ILE A 109 13.70 2.53 7.80
C ILE A 109 12.65 3.06 8.78
N HIS A 110 12.81 2.77 10.07
CA HIS A 110 11.86 3.10 11.14
C HIS A 110 10.44 2.52 10.97
N SER A 111 10.21 1.64 9.98
CA SER A 111 8.94 0.94 9.87
C SER A 111 8.80 -0.08 11.00
N SER A 112 7.58 -0.28 11.47
CA SER A 112 7.26 -1.33 12.44
C SER A 112 6.67 -2.51 11.70
N ILE A 113 7.39 -3.63 11.65
CA ILE A 113 6.90 -4.87 11.05
C ILE A 113 6.75 -5.92 12.14
N ARG A 114 5.51 -6.30 12.45
CA ARG A 114 5.17 -7.27 13.49
C ARG A 114 4.06 -8.19 13.01
N GLU A 115 4.17 -9.47 13.33
CA GLU A 115 3.17 -10.50 12.97
C GLU A 115 2.85 -10.55 11.46
N ALA A 116 3.78 -10.06 10.62
CA ALA A 116 3.62 -10.10 9.18
C ALA A 116 3.87 -11.50 8.63
N LYS A 117 3.10 -11.89 7.61
CA LYS A 117 3.25 -13.18 6.91
C LYS A 117 4.15 -12.98 5.69
N PHE A 118 5.21 -13.76 5.56
CA PHE A 118 6.28 -13.55 4.57
C PHE A 118 6.55 -14.74 3.64
N CYS A 119 5.59 -15.65 3.47
CA CYS A 119 5.81 -16.84 2.65
C CYS A 119 6.10 -16.49 1.19
N HIS A 120 7.20 -17.00 0.64
CA HIS A 120 7.66 -16.67 -0.71
C HIS A 120 7.83 -15.16 -1.01
N THR A 121 7.96 -14.32 0.02
CA THR A 121 8.18 -12.88 -0.17
C THR A 121 9.58 -12.63 -0.73
N ILE A 122 9.72 -11.69 -1.66
CA ILE A 122 11.03 -11.17 -2.07
C ILE A 122 11.40 -10.02 -1.14
N ASP A 123 12.50 -10.14 -0.42
CA ASP A 123 12.98 -9.12 0.52
C ASP A 123 13.55 -7.87 -0.19
N THR A 124 14.00 -6.89 0.61
CA THR A 124 14.54 -5.63 0.08
C THR A 124 15.84 -5.78 -0.70
N ALA A 125 16.60 -6.84 -0.48
CA ALA A 125 17.79 -7.18 -1.26
C ALA A 125 17.46 -7.95 -2.55
N GLY A 126 16.23 -8.46 -2.68
CA GLY A 126 15.77 -9.23 -3.82
C GLY A 126 15.85 -10.75 -3.62
N ALA A 127 16.08 -11.24 -2.40
CA ALA A 127 16.09 -12.67 -2.10
C ALA A 127 14.69 -13.16 -1.68
N ILE A 128 14.31 -14.36 -2.12
CA ILE A 128 13.08 -15.01 -1.65
C ILE A 128 13.31 -15.54 -0.24
N VAL A 129 12.52 -15.05 0.71
CA VAL A 129 12.48 -15.48 2.12
C VAL A 129 11.33 -16.46 2.37
N ASN A 130 11.48 -17.29 3.42
CA ASN A 130 10.49 -18.30 3.84
C ASN A 130 9.98 -19.14 2.66
N ARG A 131 10.85 -20.00 2.12
CA ARG A 131 10.55 -20.83 0.94
C ARG A 131 9.78 -22.11 1.26
N ASP A 132 9.81 -22.54 2.52
CA ASP A 132 9.30 -23.85 2.98
C ASP A 132 7.99 -23.73 3.78
N CYS A 133 7.24 -22.66 3.52
CA CYS A 133 5.84 -22.50 3.88
C CYS A 133 5.00 -22.61 2.59
#